data_AF-A0A7S2T742-F1
#
_entry.id   AF-A0A7S2T742-F1
#
_cell.length_a   1.000
_cell.length_b   1.000
_cell.length_c   1.000
_cell.angle_alpha   90.00
_cell.angle_beta   90.00
_cell.angle_gamma   90.00
#
_symmetry.space_group_name_H-M   'P 1'
#
loop_
_entity.id
_entity.type
_entity.pdbx_description
1 polymer ?
#
loop_
_entity_poly.entity_id
_entity_poly.type
_entity_poly.pdbx_seq_one_letter_code
_entity_poly.pdbx_strand_id
1 'polypeptide(L)'
;RAVVYLISDGVTPSNIGRGYIVRRLLRRVVLKGRLLGVPRGETFTPEVAKIAVEMSPGCDPEVRQNEQRVLAEMAREEQRFCKTLDRGEAILEDLLAAGGEVSGADAFMLYDTYGFPLEITQELAWERGVAVDVAGFETAMEEARLLSRSAHEQVDMTLNDYEGDLAKSVQPTEFCGYGDNLRCDATILAIVDEGKQRVGSSGE
;
A
#
# COMPACT_ATOMS: atom_id res chain seq x y z
N ARG A 1 -15.89 -7.23 15.76
CA ARG A 1 -15.18 -7.31 17.07
C ARG A 1 -13.67 -7.26 16.88
N ALA A 2 -12.97 -8.30 16.38
CA ALA A 2 -11.50 -8.28 16.26
C ALA A 2 -10.91 -6.98 15.63
N VAL A 3 -11.45 -6.54 14.50
CA VAL A 3 -11.06 -5.28 13.83
C VAL A 3 -11.23 -4.05 14.73
N VAL A 4 -12.31 -3.98 15.51
CA VAL A 4 -12.60 -2.86 16.42
C VAL A 4 -11.55 -2.77 17.52
N TYR A 5 -11.18 -3.89 18.13
CA TYR A 5 -10.14 -3.92 19.16
C TYR A 5 -8.78 -3.55 18.58
N LEU A 6 -8.39 -4.12 17.43
CA LEU A 6 -7.12 -3.78 16.79
C LEU A 6 -7.01 -2.29 16.43
N ILE A 7 -8.08 -1.68 15.92
CA ILE A 7 -8.10 -0.25 15.61
C ILE A 7 -8.11 0.58 16.92
N SER A 8 -8.76 0.11 17.98
CA SER A 8 -8.66 0.73 19.32
C SER A 8 -7.24 0.69 19.89
N ASP A 9 -6.49 -0.38 19.62
CA ASP A 9 -5.07 -0.50 20.02
C ASP A 9 -4.12 0.33 19.15
N GLY A 10 -4.65 1.06 18.16
CA GLY A 10 -3.88 1.94 17.27
C GLY A 10 -3.36 1.26 16.01
N VAL A 11 -3.80 0.04 15.70
CA VAL A 11 -3.47 -0.61 14.42
C VAL A 11 -4.39 -0.09 13.33
N THR A 12 -3.83 0.62 12.36
CA THR A 12 -4.56 1.12 11.19
C THR A 12 -4.46 0.15 10.00
N PRO A 13 -5.46 0.10 9.11
CA PRO A 13 -5.37 -0.67 7.86
C PRO A 13 -4.14 -0.27 7.04
N SER A 14 -3.31 -1.24 6.65
CA SER A 14 -2.09 -1.00 5.86
C SER A 14 -1.74 -2.22 4.97
N ASN A 15 -0.67 -2.11 4.18
CA ASN A 15 -0.17 -3.21 3.34
C ASN A 15 0.84 -4.13 4.06
N ILE A 16 1.23 -3.83 5.31
CA ILE A 16 2.35 -4.51 5.98
C ILE A 16 1.99 -4.82 7.44
N GLY A 17 2.47 -5.97 7.94
CA GLY A 17 2.41 -6.33 9.35
C GLY A 17 0.99 -6.41 9.89
N ARG A 18 0.76 -5.85 11.08
CA ARG A 18 -0.56 -5.90 11.74
C ARG A 18 -1.64 -5.15 10.97
N GLY A 19 -1.27 -4.08 10.26
CA GLY A 19 -2.21 -3.30 9.45
C GLY A 19 -2.76 -4.09 8.26
N TYR A 20 -1.95 -5.00 7.69
CA TYR A 20 -2.41 -5.93 6.65
C TYR A 20 -3.51 -6.87 7.18
N ILE A 21 -3.35 -7.38 8.41
CA ILE A 21 -4.37 -8.24 9.03
C ILE A 21 -5.68 -7.49 9.24
N VAL A 22 -5.62 -6.26 9.78
CA VAL A 22 -6.80 -5.40 9.96
C VAL A 22 -7.49 -5.14 8.62
N ARG A 23 -6.70 -4.77 7.61
CA ARG A 23 -7.19 -4.53 6.24
C ARG A 23 -7.90 -5.75 5.68
N ARG A 24 -7.26 -6.93 5.75
CA ARG A 24 -7.80 -8.20 5.26
C ARG A 24 -9.12 -8.56 5.95
N LEU A 25 -9.16 -8.49 7.27
CA LEU A 25 -10.38 -8.80 8.04
C LEU A 25 -11.52 -7.84 7.73
N LEU A 26 -11.22 -6.54 7.61
CA LEU A 26 -12.25 -5.53 7.31
C LEU A 26 -12.81 -5.73 5.89
N ARG A 27 -11.94 -5.95 4.90
CA ARG A 27 -12.36 -6.24 3.51
C ARG A 27 -13.21 -7.50 3.41
N ARG A 28 -12.86 -8.54 4.18
CA ARG A 28 -13.67 -9.76 4.29
C ARG A 28 -15.05 -9.49 4.85
N VAL A 29 -15.17 -8.65 5.89
CA VAL A 29 -16.48 -8.24 6.42
C VAL A 29 -17.30 -7.52 5.34
N VAL A 30 -16.70 -6.58 4.62
CA VAL A 30 -17.36 -5.85 3.53
C VAL A 30 -17.85 -6.79 2.42
N LEU A 31 -17.00 -7.75 2.01
CA LEU A 31 -17.38 -8.77 1.04
C LEU A 31 -18.60 -9.58 1.51
N LYS A 32 -18.58 -10.07 2.75
CA LYS A 32 -19.74 -10.81 3.28
C LYS A 32 -21.00 -9.95 3.37
N GLY A 33 -20.86 -8.66 3.70
CA GLY A 33 -21.97 -7.71 3.63
C GLY A 33 -22.58 -7.62 2.23
N ARG A 34 -21.74 -7.52 1.20
CA ARG A 34 -22.19 -7.55 -0.21
C ARG A 34 -22.92 -8.83 -0.58
N LEU A 35 -22.37 -9.99 -0.22
CA LEU A 35 -23.00 -11.28 -0.47
C LEU A 35 -24.36 -11.44 0.25
N LEU A 36 -24.55 -10.78 1.39
CA LEU A 36 -25.81 -10.71 2.13
C LEU A 36 -26.81 -9.69 1.56
N GLY A 37 -26.44 -8.96 0.51
CA GLY A 37 -27.32 -8.02 -0.18
C GLY A 37 -27.21 -6.56 0.28
N VAL A 38 -26.14 -6.17 0.98
CA VAL A 38 -25.90 -4.74 1.28
C VAL A 38 -25.75 -3.97 -0.04
N PRO A 39 -26.56 -2.93 -0.30
CA PRO A 39 -26.57 -2.22 -1.58
C PRO A 39 -25.22 -1.63 -1.97
N ARG A 40 -24.96 -1.56 -3.28
CA ARG A 40 -23.73 -0.97 -3.82
C ARG A 40 -23.62 0.50 -3.42
N GLY A 41 -22.42 0.91 -3.02
CA GLY A 41 -22.12 2.27 -2.55
C GLY A 41 -22.54 2.60 -1.11
N GLU A 42 -23.30 1.73 -0.44
CA GLU A 42 -23.63 1.90 0.98
C GLU A 42 -22.53 1.34 1.88
N THR A 43 -22.31 2.01 3.02
CA THR A 43 -21.36 1.60 4.06
C THR A 43 -22.12 1.12 5.28
N PHE A 44 -21.77 -0.04 5.82
CA PHE A 44 -22.44 -0.63 6.99
C PHE A 44 -21.46 -0.97 8.13
N THR A 45 -20.16 -1.03 7.85
CA THR A 45 -19.18 -1.45 8.85
C THR A 45 -19.11 -0.54 10.09
N PRO A 46 -19.36 0.79 10.01
CA PRO A 46 -19.44 1.62 11.22
C PRO A 46 -20.61 1.25 12.13
N GLU A 47 -21.75 0.85 11.59
CA GLU A 47 -22.90 0.45 12.41
C GLU A 47 -22.61 -0.85 13.16
N VAL A 48 -22.00 -1.82 12.47
CA VAL A 48 -21.52 -3.06 13.10
C VAL A 48 -20.47 -2.77 14.17
N ALA A 49 -19.60 -1.79 13.93
CA ALA A 49 -18.58 -1.37 14.87
C ALA A 49 -19.18 -0.74 16.12
N LYS A 50 -20.22 0.10 16.00
CA LYS A 50 -20.94 0.68 17.16
C LYS A 50 -21.45 -0.40 18.10
N ILE A 51 -22.10 -1.44 17.57
CA ILE A 51 -22.58 -2.56 18.39
C ILE A 51 -21.42 -3.26 19.12
N ALA A 52 -20.28 -3.44 18.44
CA ALA A 52 -19.10 -4.03 19.07
C ALA A 52 -18.48 -3.14 20.17
N VAL A 53 -18.53 -1.81 20.01
CA VAL A 53 -18.10 -0.83 21.02
C VAL A 53 -19.07 -0.82 22.21
N GLU A 54 -20.38 -0.88 21.98
CA GLU A 54 -21.38 -0.92 23.05
C GLU A 54 -21.24 -2.15 23.95
N MET A 55 -20.81 -3.28 23.37
CA MET A 55 -20.54 -4.53 24.11
C MET A 55 -19.17 -4.55 24.81
N SER A 56 -18.28 -3.59 24.54
CA SER A 56 -16.90 -3.60 25.06
C SER A 56 -16.69 -3.18 26.52
N PRO A 57 -17.55 -2.38 27.21
CA PRO A 57 -17.22 -1.79 28.51
C PRO A 57 -16.83 -2.79 29.61
N GLY A 58 -17.38 -4.01 29.58
CA GLY A 58 -17.07 -5.05 30.56
C GLY A 58 -15.73 -5.76 30.35
N CYS A 59 -15.10 -5.57 29.19
CA CYS A 59 -13.85 -6.23 28.83
C CYS A 59 -12.72 -5.24 28.56
N ASP A 60 -13.03 -4.15 27.87
CA ASP A 60 -12.07 -3.14 27.43
C ASP A 60 -12.76 -1.76 27.32
N PRO A 61 -12.60 -0.91 28.36
CA PRO A 61 -13.14 0.43 28.38
C PRO A 61 -12.50 1.39 27.36
N GLU A 62 -11.26 1.14 26.93
CA GLU A 62 -10.55 2.02 26.00
C GLU A 62 -11.19 2.01 24.61
N VAL A 63 -11.77 0.88 24.21
CA VAL A 63 -12.55 0.75 22.97
C VAL A 63 -13.67 1.79 22.87
N ARG A 64 -14.33 2.13 23.99
CA ARG A 64 -15.36 3.17 24.01
C ARG A 64 -14.78 4.58 23.92
N GLN A 65 -13.62 4.82 24.50
CA GLN A 65 -12.92 6.10 24.39
C GLN A 65 -12.44 6.34 22.95
N ASN A 66 -12.06 5.27 22.25
CA ASN A 66 -11.56 5.30 20.89
C ASN A 66 -12.65 5.14 19.80
N GLU A 67 -13.93 5.14 20.17
CA GLU A 67 -15.06 4.87 19.27
C GLU A 67 -14.98 5.69 17.98
N GLN A 68 -14.82 7.02 18.11
CA GLN A 68 -14.81 7.92 16.95
C GLN A 68 -13.70 7.55 15.95
N ARG A 69 -12.52 7.16 16.44
CA ARG A 69 -11.40 6.71 15.59
C ARG A 69 -11.73 5.39 14.91
N VAL A 70 -12.27 4.43 15.66
CA VAL A 70 -12.67 3.11 15.11
C VAL A 70 -13.68 3.28 13.98
N LEU A 71 -14.75 4.04 14.22
CA LEU A 71 -15.79 4.28 13.22
C LEU A 71 -15.25 4.97 11.97
N ALA A 72 -14.39 5.98 12.15
CA ALA A 72 -13.80 6.72 11.04
C ALA A 72 -12.88 5.85 10.17
N GLU A 73 -12.01 5.04 10.78
CA GLU A 73 -11.10 4.16 10.03
C GLU A 73 -11.85 3.04 9.30
N MET A 74 -12.88 2.46 9.94
CA MET A 74 -13.71 1.44 9.29
C MET A 74 -14.48 2.01 8.10
N ALA A 75 -15.13 3.18 8.27
CA ALA A 75 -15.82 3.86 7.18
C ALA A 75 -14.87 4.18 6.02
N ARG A 76 -13.68 4.71 6.31
CA ARG A 76 -12.70 5.10 5.29
C ARG A 76 -12.24 3.90 4.46
N GLU A 77 -11.86 2.81 5.12
CA GLU A 77 -11.39 1.61 4.39
C GLU A 77 -12.53 0.93 3.63
N GLU A 78 -13.75 0.87 4.18
CA GLU A 78 -14.92 0.36 3.47
C GLU A 78 -15.22 1.19 2.21
N GLN A 79 -15.27 2.51 2.31
CA GLN A 79 -15.48 3.40 1.16
C GLN A 79 -14.41 3.23 0.07
N ARG A 80 -13.14 3.08 0.47
CA ARG A 80 -12.04 2.82 -0.46
C ARG A 80 -12.21 1.45 -1.12
N PHE A 81 -12.50 0.43 -0.33
CA PHE A 81 -12.59 -0.93 -0.82
C PHE A 81 -13.79 -1.17 -1.71
N CYS A 82 -14.97 -0.60 -1.41
CA CYS A 82 -16.16 -0.69 -2.27
C CYS A 82 -15.87 -0.24 -3.72
N LYS A 83 -15.09 0.83 -3.91
CA LYS A 83 -14.70 1.31 -5.25
C LYS A 83 -13.85 0.29 -6.03
N THR A 84 -13.04 -0.48 -5.32
CA THR A 84 -12.18 -1.51 -5.89
C THR A 84 -12.94 -2.81 -6.13
N LEU A 85 -13.80 -3.18 -5.18
CA LEU A 85 -14.64 -4.37 -5.22
C LEU A 85 -15.54 -4.36 -6.45
N ASP A 86 -16.24 -3.25 -6.70
CA ASP A 86 -17.17 -3.12 -7.82
C ASP A 86 -16.47 -3.28 -9.20
N ARG A 87 -15.16 -2.98 -9.29
CA ARG A 87 -14.38 -3.11 -10.53
C ARG A 87 -13.84 -4.53 -10.75
N GLY A 88 -13.31 -5.15 -9.70
CA GLY A 88 -12.69 -6.48 -9.83
C GLY A 88 -13.67 -7.64 -9.76
N GLU A 89 -14.84 -7.45 -9.15
CA GLU A 89 -15.86 -8.51 -9.04
C GLU A 89 -16.32 -8.98 -10.43
N ALA A 90 -16.68 -8.06 -11.33
CA ALA A 90 -17.14 -8.41 -12.68
C ALA A 90 -16.11 -9.23 -13.47
N ILE A 91 -14.83 -8.85 -13.38
CA ILE A 91 -13.73 -9.54 -14.07
C ILE A 91 -13.53 -10.93 -13.48
N LEU A 92 -13.58 -11.05 -12.16
CA LEU A 92 -13.49 -12.35 -11.52
C LEU A 92 -14.68 -13.24 -11.89
N GLU A 93 -15.89 -12.69 -12.03
CA GLU A 93 -17.03 -13.48 -12.48
C GLU A 93 -16.84 -14.06 -13.88
N ASP A 94 -16.28 -13.28 -14.82
CA ASP A 94 -15.97 -13.73 -16.17
C ASP A 94 -14.92 -14.86 -16.15
N LEU A 95 -13.86 -14.71 -15.34
CA LEU A 95 -12.82 -15.73 -15.16
C LEU A 95 -13.40 -17.03 -14.57
N LEU A 96 -14.27 -16.92 -13.57
CA LEU A 96 -14.92 -18.07 -12.95
C LEU A 96 -15.93 -18.74 -13.89
N ALA A 97 -16.58 -17.98 -14.77
CA ALA A 97 -17.52 -18.49 -15.77
C ALA A 97 -16.82 -19.24 -16.92
N ALA A 98 -15.60 -18.84 -17.28
CA ALA A 98 -14.77 -19.56 -18.25
C ALA A 98 -14.41 -20.99 -17.79
N GLY A 99 -14.44 -21.21 -16.47
CA GLY A 99 -14.17 -22.50 -15.84
C GLY A 99 -12.68 -22.84 -15.74
N GLY A 100 -12.37 -23.83 -14.91
CA GLY A 100 -10.98 -24.16 -14.58
C GLY A 100 -10.45 -23.37 -13.37
N GLU A 101 -9.17 -23.55 -13.09
CA GLU A 101 -8.46 -22.83 -12.02
C GLU A 101 -8.17 -21.39 -12.42
N VAL A 102 -8.31 -20.44 -11.49
CA VAL A 102 -7.87 -19.05 -11.70
C VAL A 102 -6.35 -19.03 -11.70
N SER A 103 -5.75 -18.68 -12.83
CA SER A 103 -4.29 -18.68 -12.98
C SER A 103 -3.63 -17.64 -12.07
N GLY A 104 -2.36 -17.87 -11.71
CA GLY A 104 -1.58 -16.90 -10.95
C GLY A 104 -1.45 -15.55 -11.66
N ALA A 105 -1.38 -15.56 -13.00
CA ALA A 105 -1.34 -14.35 -13.83
C ALA A 105 -2.66 -13.57 -13.77
N ASP A 106 -3.80 -14.25 -13.81
CA ASP A 106 -5.11 -13.59 -13.69
C ASP A 106 -5.34 -13.04 -12.28
N ALA A 107 -4.96 -13.79 -11.25
CA ALA A 107 -4.98 -13.33 -9.88
C ALA A 107 -4.05 -12.12 -9.68
N PHE A 108 -2.88 -12.11 -10.34
CA PHE A 108 -1.94 -10.99 -10.30
C PHE A 108 -2.50 -9.76 -11.03
N MET A 109 -3.13 -9.94 -12.19
CA MET A 109 -3.81 -8.87 -12.92
C MET A 109 -4.91 -8.22 -12.07
N LEU A 110 -5.75 -9.04 -11.42
CA LEU A 110 -6.77 -8.58 -10.48
C LEU A 110 -6.16 -7.73 -9.36
N TYR A 111 -5.05 -8.18 -8.79
CA TYR A 111 -4.36 -7.47 -7.71
C TYR A 111 -3.68 -6.17 -8.15
N ASP A 112 -2.83 -6.23 -9.17
CA ASP A 112 -1.97 -5.12 -9.59
C ASP A 112 -2.73 -4.05 -10.37
N THR A 113 -3.51 -4.47 -11.37
CA THR A 113 -4.22 -3.54 -12.26
C THR A 113 -5.52 -3.03 -11.65
N TYR A 114 -6.30 -3.92 -11.02
CA TYR A 114 -7.62 -3.58 -10.51
C TYR A 114 -7.65 -3.30 -9.01
N GLY A 115 -6.56 -3.59 -8.28
CA GLY A 115 -6.48 -3.46 -6.82
C GLY A 115 -7.26 -4.53 -6.07
N PHE A 116 -7.75 -5.56 -6.77
CA PHE A 116 -8.64 -6.58 -6.24
C PHE A 116 -7.83 -7.61 -5.44
N PRO A 117 -8.06 -7.75 -4.13
CA PRO A 117 -7.11 -8.44 -3.27
C PRO A 117 -7.14 -9.95 -3.50
N LEU A 118 -5.97 -10.59 -3.47
CA LEU A 118 -5.85 -12.04 -3.65
C LEU A 118 -6.74 -12.82 -2.65
N GLU A 119 -6.83 -12.35 -1.40
CA GLU A 119 -7.68 -13.00 -0.40
C GLU A 119 -9.16 -13.05 -0.79
N ILE A 120 -9.64 -12.04 -1.53
CA ILE A 120 -11.03 -11.94 -1.99
C ILE A 120 -11.22 -12.81 -3.21
N THR A 121 -10.24 -12.83 -4.12
CA THR A 121 -10.20 -13.76 -5.26
C THR A 121 -10.31 -15.20 -4.79
N GLN A 122 -9.49 -15.61 -3.82
CA GLN A 122 -9.53 -16.96 -3.24
C GLN A 122 -10.89 -17.26 -2.60
N GLU A 123 -11.45 -16.32 -1.83
CA GLU A 123 -12.70 -16.55 -1.12
C GLU A 123 -13.89 -16.71 -2.08
N LEU A 124 -13.98 -15.88 -3.12
CA LEU A 124 -15.05 -15.98 -4.13
C LEU A 124 -14.87 -17.19 -5.06
N ALA A 125 -13.63 -17.51 -5.45
CA ALA A 125 -13.34 -18.69 -6.25
C ALA A 125 -13.72 -19.97 -5.50
N TRP A 126 -13.35 -20.06 -4.21
CA TRP A 126 -13.70 -21.19 -3.35
C TRP A 126 -15.21 -21.41 -3.29
N GLU A 127 -16.00 -20.34 -3.13
CA GLU A 127 -17.47 -20.45 -3.07
C GLU A 127 -18.07 -21.04 -4.36
N ARG A 128 -17.39 -20.91 -5.50
CA ARG A 128 -17.77 -21.54 -6.78
C ARG A 128 -17.09 -22.87 -7.05
N GLY A 129 -16.33 -23.41 -6.08
CA GLY A 129 -15.59 -24.66 -6.23
C GLY A 129 -14.38 -24.56 -7.15
N VAL A 130 -13.85 -23.35 -7.37
CA VAL A 130 -12.70 -23.07 -8.22
C VAL A 130 -11.47 -22.79 -7.36
N ALA A 131 -10.33 -23.39 -7.72
CA ALA A 131 -9.04 -23.12 -7.10
C ALA A 131 -8.40 -21.84 -7.68
N VAL A 132 -7.47 -21.26 -6.94
CA VAL A 132 -6.62 -20.14 -7.39
C VAL A 132 -5.17 -20.58 -7.26
N ASP A 133 -4.39 -20.42 -8.33
CA ASP A 133 -2.97 -20.71 -8.34
C ASP A 133 -2.18 -19.63 -7.58
N VAL A 134 -2.04 -19.82 -6.27
CA VAL A 134 -1.31 -18.91 -5.39
C VAL A 134 0.19 -18.92 -5.68
N ALA A 135 0.76 -20.06 -6.10
CA ALA A 135 2.19 -20.17 -6.39
C ALA A 135 2.56 -19.38 -7.66
N GLY A 136 1.72 -19.45 -8.68
CA GLY A 136 1.84 -18.61 -9.88
C GLY A 136 1.68 -17.12 -9.56
N PHE A 137 0.75 -16.76 -8.66
CA PHE A 137 0.59 -15.38 -8.20
C PHE A 137 1.86 -14.85 -7.52
N GLU A 138 2.46 -15.63 -6.63
CA GLU A 138 3.70 -15.25 -5.92
C GLU A 138 4.88 -15.11 -6.89
N THR A 139 4.94 -15.99 -7.91
CA THR A 139 5.95 -15.90 -8.97
C THR A 139 5.78 -14.59 -9.77
N ALA A 140 4.56 -14.26 -10.19
CA ALA A 140 4.27 -13.01 -10.91
C ALA A 140 4.56 -11.75 -10.06
N MET A 141 4.26 -11.81 -8.75
CA MET A 141 4.61 -10.76 -7.80
C MET A 141 6.13 -10.51 -7.72
N GLU A 142 6.93 -11.58 -7.67
CA GLU A 142 8.39 -11.44 -7.60
C GLU A 142 8.98 -10.95 -8.93
N GLU A 143 8.47 -11.43 -10.07
CA GLU A 143 8.86 -10.92 -11.39
C GLU A 143 8.58 -9.41 -11.52
N ALA A 144 7.39 -8.96 -11.13
CA ALA A 144 7.03 -7.55 -11.14
C ALA A 144 7.92 -6.72 -10.19
N ARG A 145 8.27 -7.26 -9.02
CA ARG A 145 9.18 -6.64 -8.07
C ARG A 145 10.59 -6.48 -8.64
N LEU A 146 11.11 -7.50 -9.33
CA LEU A 146 12.42 -7.47 -9.98
C LEU A 146 12.44 -6.44 -11.13
N LEU A 147 11.40 -6.42 -11.96
CA LEU A 147 11.25 -5.45 -13.05
C LEU A 147 11.19 -4.00 -12.53
N SER A 148 10.46 -3.74 -11.44
CA SER A 148 10.40 -2.41 -10.84
C SER A 148 11.75 -1.94 -10.30
N ARG A 149 12.61 -2.86 -9.85
CA ARG A 149 13.96 -2.56 -9.34
C ARG A 149 14.95 -2.28 -10.45
N SER A 150 14.98 -3.11 -11.49
CA SER A 150 15.85 -2.89 -12.65
C SER A 150 15.48 -1.62 -13.42
N ALA A 151 14.19 -1.28 -13.47
CA ALA A 151 13.74 0.01 -14.01
C ALA A 151 14.21 1.21 -13.16
N HIS A 152 14.32 1.07 -11.83
CA HIS A 152 14.87 2.13 -10.97
C HIS A 152 16.38 2.28 -11.12
N GLU A 153 17.13 1.18 -11.28
CA GLU A 153 18.58 1.23 -11.54
C GLU A 153 18.91 1.94 -12.88
N GLN A 154 18.03 1.84 -13.88
CA GLN A 154 18.19 2.58 -15.14
C GLN A 154 17.78 4.06 -15.06
N VAL A 155 17.02 4.46 -14.04
CA VAL A 155 16.58 5.86 -13.85
C VAL A 155 17.54 6.66 -12.98
N ASP A 156 18.64 6.05 -12.50
CA ASP A 156 19.80 6.79 -11.98
C ASP A 156 20.56 7.46 -13.13
N MET A 157 19.88 8.37 -13.82
CA MET A 157 20.34 9.16 -14.97
C MET A 157 20.71 10.60 -14.55
N THR A 158 21.20 10.84 -13.33
CA THR A 158 21.81 12.15 -12.99
C THR A 158 22.91 12.06 -11.93
N LEU A 159 23.76 11.04 -12.01
CA LEU A 159 25.19 11.31 -11.94
C LEU A 159 25.72 10.90 -13.29
N ASN A 160 25.72 11.85 -14.23
CA ASN A 160 26.56 11.66 -15.41
C ASN A 160 27.97 11.32 -14.89
N ASP A 161 28.69 10.37 -15.49
CA ASP A 161 30.02 9.90 -15.01
C ASP A 161 30.94 11.04 -14.52
N TYR A 162 30.82 12.21 -15.15
CA TYR A 162 31.48 13.45 -14.76
C TYR A 162 31.15 14.00 -13.35
N GLU A 163 29.89 14.02 -12.94
CA GLU A 163 29.45 14.50 -11.61
C GLU A 163 29.86 13.52 -10.51
N GLY A 164 29.78 12.21 -10.80
CA GLY A 164 30.24 11.15 -9.91
C GLY A 164 31.75 11.16 -9.72
N ASP A 165 32.53 11.42 -10.78
CA ASP A 165 33.99 11.56 -10.69
C ASP A 165 34.42 12.88 -10.06
N LEU A 166 33.70 13.98 -10.32
CA LEU A 166 33.91 15.25 -9.62
C LEU A 166 33.66 15.08 -8.12
N ALA A 167 32.57 14.43 -7.72
CA ALA A 167 32.24 14.14 -6.32
C ALA A 167 33.32 13.30 -5.60
N LYS A 168 34.02 12.41 -6.32
CA LYS A 168 35.17 11.64 -5.77
C LYS A 168 36.42 12.51 -5.58
N SER A 169 36.59 13.56 -6.39
CA SER A 169 37.76 14.46 -6.33
C SER A 169 37.63 15.60 -5.32
N VAL A 170 36.42 15.83 -4.80
CA VAL A 170 36.11 16.90 -3.85
C VAL A 170 35.87 16.28 -2.46
N GLN A 171 36.25 17.00 -1.40
CA GLN A 171 36.01 16.52 -0.04
C GLN A 171 34.50 16.42 0.26
N PRO A 172 34.06 15.46 1.09
CA PRO A 172 32.67 15.36 1.50
C PRO A 172 32.16 16.66 2.09
N THR A 173 30.97 17.11 1.66
CA THR A 173 30.34 18.29 2.25
C THR A 173 29.83 17.96 3.65
N GLU A 174 30.26 18.74 4.64
CA GLU A 174 29.72 18.65 6.00
C GLU A 174 28.35 19.33 6.06
N PHE A 175 27.35 18.63 6.61
CA PHE A 175 26.01 19.19 6.80
C PHE A 175 25.95 19.97 8.13
N CYS A 176 25.92 21.29 8.04
CA CYS A 176 25.96 22.19 9.19
C CYS A 176 24.58 22.45 9.86
N GLY A 177 23.51 21.77 9.42
CA GLY A 177 22.12 22.10 9.77
C GLY A 177 21.56 21.46 11.05
N TYR A 178 22.36 20.72 11.81
CA TYR A 178 21.91 20.11 13.07
C TYR A 178 21.85 21.10 14.27
N GLY A 179 22.39 22.31 14.12
CA GLY A 179 22.30 23.39 15.13
C GLY A 179 21.40 24.56 14.69
N ASP A 180 21.29 25.61 15.50
CA ASP A 180 20.47 26.82 15.22
C ASP A 180 21.10 27.77 14.16
N ASN A 181 22.01 27.25 13.33
CA ASN A 181 22.75 28.04 12.36
C ASN A 181 21.93 28.21 11.07
N LEU A 182 21.21 29.32 10.94
CA LEU A 182 20.56 29.73 9.69
C LEU A 182 21.53 30.34 8.66
N ARG A 183 22.82 30.42 9.00
CA ARG A 183 23.89 30.99 8.16
C ARG A 183 25.14 30.13 8.29
N CYS A 184 25.79 29.85 7.16
CA CYS A 184 27.11 29.22 7.11
C CYS A 184 27.91 29.87 5.99
N ASP A 185 29.22 30.00 6.21
CA ASP A 185 30.16 30.37 5.16
C ASP A 185 30.55 29.11 4.41
N ALA A 186 30.57 29.18 3.07
CA ALA A 186 30.91 28.07 2.20
C ALA A 186 31.82 28.54 1.06
N THR A 187 32.66 27.65 0.56
CA THR A 187 33.52 27.90 -0.59
C THR A 187 33.02 27.10 -1.78
N ILE A 188 32.89 27.76 -2.94
CA ILE A 188 32.50 27.11 -4.19
C ILE A 188 33.72 26.36 -4.74
N LEU A 189 33.71 25.02 -4.63
CA LEU A 189 34.81 24.16 -5.06
C LEU A 189 34.80 23.87 -6.57
N ALA A 190 33.61 23.82 -7.18
CA ALA A 190 33.43 23.64 -8.62
C ALA A 190 32.05 24.15 -9.07
N ILE A 191 31.98 24.61 -10.33
CA ILE A 191 30.74 24.89 -11.06
C ILE A 191 30.78 24.07 -12.35
N VAL A 192 29.70 23.36 -12.64
CA VAL A 192 29.54 22.54 -13.85
C VAL A 192 28.51 23.20 -14.75
N ASP A 193 28.89 23.47 -16.00
CA ASP A 193 27.98 24.01 -17.04
C ASP A 193 27.31 22.86 -17.82
N GLU A 194 26.25 23.14 -18.58
CA GLU A 194 25.44 22.16 -19.33
C GLU A 194 26.30 21.28 -20.29
N GLY A 195 27.50 21.75 -20.64
CA GLY A 195 28.53 21.01 -21.40
C GLY A 195 29.42 20.05 -20.59
N LYS A 196 29.16 19.83 -19.29
CA LYS A 196 29.90 18.90 -18.39
C LYS A 196 31.40 19.20 -18.31
N GLN A 197 31.77 20.46 -18.19
CA GLN A 197 33.14 20.89 -17.91
C GLN A 197 33.19 21.75 -16.65
N ARG A 198 34.26 21.61 -15.86
CA ARG A 198 34.55 22.47 -14.71
C ARG A 198 34.91 23.87 -15.21
N VAL A 199 34.04 24.84 -14.94
CA VAL A 199 34.20 26.22 -15.47
C VAL A 199 34.92 27.14 -14.48
N GLY A 200 35.22 26.69 -13.26
CA GLY A 200 36.10 27.40 -12.33
C GLY A 200 36.07 26.88 -10.89
N SER A 201 36.96 27.43 -10.06
CA SER A 201 36.98 27.34 -8.60
C SER A 201 37.38 28.69 -8.03
N SER A 202 36.73 29.16 -6.95
CA SER A 202 37.13 30.41 -6.30
C SER A 202 38.41 30.19 -5.49
N GLY A 203 39.56 30.30 -6.19
CA GLY A 203 40.91 30.11 -5.67
C GLY A 203 42.02 30.44 -6.66
N GLU A 204 41.72 31.15 -7.75
CA GLU A 204 42.66 31.85 -8.64
C GLU A 204 42.10 33.23 -8.99
#